data_AF-A0A0A9DFB5-F1
#
_entry.id   AF-A0A0A9DFB5-F1
#
_cell.length_a   1.000
_cell.length_b   1.000
_cell.length_c   1.000
_cell.angle_alpha   90.00
_cell.angle_beta   90.00
_cell.angle_gamma   90.00
#
_symmetry.space_group_name_H-M   'P 1'
#
loop_
_entity.id
_entity.type
_entity.pdbx_description
1 polymer ?
#
loop_
_entity_poly.entity_id
_entity_poly.type
_entity_poly.pdbx_seq_one_letter_code
_entity_poly.pdbx_strand_id
1 'polypeptide(L)' 'MDLNTAYDNLTSIRPYGPSKRAIRAATYDLAKNDPWKEPFESLPEHAFEGIADWERRLIQDCVRALCEA' A
#
# COMPACT_ATOMS: atom_id res chain seq x y z
N MET A 1 -2.43 10.97 -0.24
CA MET A 1 -3.77 10.35 -0.23
C MET A 1 -3.68 9.06 0.55
N ASP A 2 -4.75 8.71 1.26
CA ASP A 2 -5.01 7.35 1.72
C ASP A 2 -5.50 6.47 0.54
N LEU A 3 -5.55 5.16 0.76
CA LEU A 3 -5.92 4.16 -0.22
C LEU A 3 -7.35 4.31 -0.72
N ASN A 4 -8.31 4.62 0.16
CA ASN A 4 -9.71 4.73 -0.23
C ASN A 4 -9.93 5.96 -1.10
N THR A 5 -9.38 7.11 -0.71
CA THR A 5 -9.41 8.33 -1.52
C THR A 5 -8.77 8.10 -2.90
N ALA A 6 -7.63 7.42 -2.97
CA ALA A 6 -6.98 7.11 -4.25
C ALA A 6 -7.82 6.16 -5.12
N TYR A 7 -8.45 5.16 -4.51
CA TYR A 7 -9.29 4.20 -5.21
C TYR A 7 -10.57 4.83 -5.75
N ASP A 8 -11.25 5.63 -4.94
CA ASP A 8 -12.50 6.29 -5.32
C ASP A 8 -12.24 7.32 -6.42
N ASN A 9 -11.12 8.05 -6.36
CA ASN A 9 -10.68 8.93 -7.45
C ASN A 9 -10.49 8.16 -8.76
N LEU A 10 -9.82 7.00 -8.74
CA LEU A 10 -9.60 6.19 -9.94
C LEU A 10 -10.90 5.63 -10.50
N THR A 11 -11.73 5.05 -9.63
CA THR A 11 -12.99 4.40 -10.05
C THR A 11 -14.07 5.38 -10.48
N SER A 12 -14.04 6.62 -9.95
CA SER A 12 -14.88 7.72 -10.44
C SER A 12 -14.52 8.15 -11.86
N ILE A 13 -13.24 8.07 -12.24
CA ILE A 13 -12.79 8.42 -13.61
C ILE A 13 -13.03 7.24 -14.56
N ARG A 14 -12.67 6.03 -14.11
CA ARG A 14 -12.79 4.80 -14.88
C ARG A 14 -13.47 3.72 -14.03
N PRO A 15 -14.77 3.45 -14.23
CA PRO A 15 -15.49 2.46 -13.45
C PRO A 15 -14.98 1.05 -13.78
N TYR A 16 -14.08 0.56 -12.95
CA TYR A 16 -13.49 -0.77 -12.98
C TYR A 16 -13.35 -1.27 -11.53
N GLY A 17 -13.15 -2.57 -11.33
CA GLY A 17 -12.97 -3.18 -10.01
C GLY A 17 -11.54 -3.64 -9.74
N PRO A 18 -10.54 -2.74 -9.63
CA PRO A 18 -9.21 -3.15 -9.20
C PRO A 18 -9.25 -3.73 -7.78
N SER A 19 -8.36 -4.66 -7.45
CA SER A 19 -8.36 -5.29 -6.12
C SER A 19 -7.74 -4.36 -5.07
N LYS A 20 -8.58 -3.75 -4.21
CA LYS A 20 -8.10 -2.97 -3.04
C LYS A 20 -7.14 -3.79 -2.17
N ARG A 21 -7.44 -5.08 -1.97
CA ARG A 21 -6.62 -5.99 -1.17
C ARG A 21 -5.20 -6.16 -1.73
N ALA A 22 -5.04 -6.24 -3.04
CA ALA A 22 -3.73 -6.37 -3.67
C ALA A 22 -2.85 -5.13 -3.46
N ILE A 23 -3.45 -3.93 -3.57
CA ILE A 23 -2.73 -2.67 -3.34
C ILE A 23 -2.28 -2.57 -1.88
N ARG A 24 -3.15 -2.98 -0.96
CA ARG A 24 -2.89 -3.00 0.48
C ARG A 24 -1.79 -4.00 0.88
N ALA A 25 -1.81 -5.20 0.29
CA ALA A 25 -0.76 -6.19 0.47
C ALA A 25 0.60 -5.68 -0.03
N ALA A 26 0.64 -5.10 -1.24
CA ALA A 26 1.88 -4.50 -1.77
C ALA A 26 2.38 -3.33 -0.91
N THR A 27 1.46 -2.55 -0.32
CA THR A 27 1.81 -1.49 0.64
C THR A 27 2.42 -2.07 1.91
N TYR A 28 1.86 -3.17 2.44
CA TYR A 28 2.43 -3.92 3.57
C TYR A 28 3.84 -4.44 3.23
N ASP A 29 4.02 -5.05 2.06
CA ASP A 29 5.30 -5.64 1.65
C ASP A 29 6.43 -4.60 1.59
N LEU A 30 6.15 -3.42 1.04
CA LEU A 30 7.12 -2.33 0.93
C LEU A 30 7.33 -1.57 2.25
N ALA A 31 6.33 -1.55 3.13
CA ALA A 31 6.42 -0.92 4.45
C ALA A 31 7.01 -1.85 5.53
N LYS A 32 7.19 -3.14 5.24
CA LYS A 32 7.69 -4.13 6.19
C LYS A 32 9.21 -4.00 6.35
N ASN A 33 9.61 -3.28 7.40
CA ASN A 33 11.00 -3.20 7.83
C ASN A 33 11.45 -4.35 8.75
N ASP A 34 10.51 -5.07 9.37
CA ASP A 34 10.81 -6.10 10.37
C ASP A 34 10.43 -7.50 9.83
N PRO A 35 11.37 -8.46 9.75
CA PRO A 35 11.10 -9.84 9.34
C PRO A 35 10.02 -10.55 10.18
N TRP A 36 9.87 -10.18 11.45
CA TRP A 36 8.97 -10.79 12.43
C TRP A 36 7.57 -10.18 12.46
N LYS A 37 7.29 -9.19 11.60
CA LYS A 37 5.97 -8.57 11.52
C LYS A 37 4.91 -9.61 11.13
N GLU A 38 3.75 -9.53 11.78
CA GLU A 38 2.62 -10.43 11.60
C GLU A 38 2.23 -10.56 10.11
N PRO A 39 1.84 -11.77 9.63
CA PRO A 39 1.42 -11.97 8.24
C PRO A 39 0.28 -11.03 7.84
N PHE A 40 0.26 -10.59 6.57
CA PHE A 40 -0.77 -9.67 6.08
C PHE A 40 -2.19 -10.21 6.29
N GLU A 41 -2.39 -11.52 6.17
CA GLU A 41 -3.69 -12.18 6.35
C GLU A 41 -4.23 -12.09 7.79
N SER A 42 -3.35 -11.89 8.77
CA SER A 42 -3.74 -11.75 10.17
C SER A 42 -4.17 -10.32 10.54
N LEU A 43 -3.90 -9.36 9.66
CA LEU A 43 -4.18 -7.95 9.91
C LEU A 43 -5.63 -7.59 9.54
N PRO A 44 -6.21 -6.58 10.23
CA PRO A 44 -7.57 -6.13 9.95
C PRO A 44 -7.72 -5.54 8.54
N GLU A 45 -8.95 -5.49 8.03
CA GLU A 45 -9.25 -5.03 6.66
C GLU A 45 -8.86 -3.58 6.37
N HIS A 46 -8.77 -2.74 7.41
CA HIS A 46 -8.38 -1.33 7.29
C HIS A 46 -6.85 -1.11 7.44
N ALA A 47 -6.08 -2.15 7.77
CA ALA A 47 -4.63 -2.01 7.92
C ALA A 47 -3.98 -1.59 6.59
N PHE A 48 -3.10 -0.59 6.62
CA PHE A 48 -2.43 0.00 5.44
C PHE A 48 -3.36 0.74 4.46
N GLU A 49 -4.60 1.07 4.84
CA GLU A 49 -5.38 2.04 4.08
C GLU A 49 -4.83 3.46 4.22
N GLY A 50 -4.38 3.81 5.43
CA GLY A 50 -3.54 4.97 5.70
C GLY A 50 -2.12 4.53 6.03
N ILE A 51 -1.14 5.36 5.70
CA ILE A 51 0.27 5.16 6.04
C ILE A 51 0.83 6.41 6.70
N ALA A 52 1.72 6.23 7.67
CA ALA A 52 2.46 7.33 8.28
C ALA A 52 3.45 7.95 7.28
N ASP A 53 3.89 9.18 7.54
CA ASP A 53 4.83 9.88 6.65
C ASP A 53 6.18 9.17 6.50
N TRP A 54 6.64 8.48 7.54
CA TRP A 54 7.87 7.71 7.47
C TRP A 54 7.72 6.44 6.62
N GLU A 55 6.57 5.75 6.71
CA GLU A 55 6.24 4.61 5.86
C GLU A 55 6.12 5.06 4.39
N ARG A 56 5.52 6.23 4.16
CA ARG A 56 5.43 6.83 2.82
C ARG A 56 6.81 7.06 2.20
N ARG A 57 7.74 7.62 2.96
CA ARG A 57 9.11 7.88 2.47
C ARG A 57 9.84 6.57 2.16
N LEU A 58 9.74 5.59 3.05
CA LEU A 58 10.33 4.26 2.87
C LEU A 58 9.84 3.60 1.57
N ILE A 59 8.52 3.56 1.37
CA ILE A 59 7.92 2.97 0.15
C ILE A 59 8.44 3.67 -1.10
N GLN A 60 8.52 5.01 -1.09
CA GLN A 60 9.05 5.79 -2.22
C GLN A 60 10.51 5.45 -2.53
N ASP A 61 11.35 5.32 -1.50
CA ASP A 61 12.75 4.96 -1.66
C ASP A 61 12.91 3.53 -2.22
N CYS A 62 12.14 2.57 -1.71
CA CYS A 62 12.14 1.19 -2.23
C CYS A 62 11.71 1.12 -3.69
N VAL A 63 10.63 1.82 -4.08
CA VAL A 63 10.15 1.83 -5.47
C VAL A 63 11.17 2.47 -6.40
N ARG A 64 11.80 3.58 -5.99
CA ARG A 64 12.84 4.22 -6.80
C ARG A 64 14.04 3.31 -7.01
N ALA A 65 14.49 2.62 -5.95
CA ALA A 65 15.61 1.68 -6.04
C ALA A 65 15.33 0.52 -7.02
N LEU A 66 14.08 0.04 -7.11
CA LEU A 66 13.68 -1.00 -8.08
C LEU A 66 13.66 -0.50 -9.53
N CYS A 67 13.47 0.79 -9.77
CA CYS A 67 13.51 1.38 -11.11
C CYS A 67 14.93 1.67 -11.61
N GLU A 68 15.89 1.78 -10.70
CA GLU A 68 17.29 2.06 -11.00
C GLU A 68 18.15 0.78 -11.13
N ALA A 69 17.58 -0.39 -10.81
CA ALA A 69 18.19 -1.71 -10.90
C ALA A 69 17.91 -2.40 -12.25
#